data_AF-A0A1B2Z3Z7-F1
#
_entry.id   AF-A0A1B2Z3Z7-F1
#
_cell.length_a   1.000
_cell.length_b   1.000
_cell.length_c   1.000
_cell.angle_alpha   90.00
_cell.angle_beta   90.00
_cell.angle_gamma   90.00
#
_symmetry.space_group_name_H-M   'P 1'
#
loop_
_entity.id
_entity.type
_entity.pdbx_description
1 polymer ?
#
loop_
_entity_poly.entity_id
_entity_poly.type
_entity_poly.pdbx_seq_one_letter_code
_entity_poly.pdbx_strand_id
1 'polypeptide(L)'
;MKKLLLLSALLIFACSSDDDNSNDSDDSNSIEGGWDFISSTDCGENDESDSCDLESYMTLTNGTGQAYIYDNEDENGDTGPCQFIGIFDISYSVGSSNQNYIFSIQGGEALSAVVDGNTLTLTETYDASTSDCPQQEGVISDEVVFIRVL
;
A
#
# COMPACT_ATOMS: atom_id res chain seq x y z
N MET A 1 -22.91 -63.58 24.32
CA MET A 1 -23.13 -62.20 23.84
C MET A 1 -22.22 -61.95 22.65
N LYS A 2 -22.80 -61.35 21.60
CA LYS A 2 -22.20 -60.66 20.44
C LYS A 2 -21.34 -61.49 19.46
N LYS A 3 -21.98 -61.88 18.36
CA LYS A 3 -21.36 -61.94 17.03
C LYS A 3 -21.00 -60.50 16.64
N LEU A 4 -19.80 -60.28 16.12
CA LEU A 4 -19.49 -59.07 15.36
C LEU A 4 -18.74 -59.46 14.10
N LEU A 5 -19.47 -59.44 13.00
CA LEU A 5 -18.94 -59.26 11.65
C LEU A 5 -18.37 -57.84 11.59
N LEU A 6 -17.21 -57.67 10.96
CA LEU A 6 -16.91 -56.41 10.28
C LEU A 6 -16.18 -56.69 8.98
N LEU A 7 -16.87 -56.24 7.94
CA LEU A 7 -16.65 -56.34 6.52
C LEU A 7 -15.35 -55.64 6.12
N SER A 8 -14.62 -56.26 5.20
CA SER A 8 -13.70 -55.57 4.31
C SER A 8 -14.41 -54.45 3.55
N ALA A 9 -13.79 -53.28 3.52
CA ALA A 9 -13.91 -52.35 2.40
C ALA A 9 -12.59 -51.57 2.31
N LEU A 10 -11.72 -52.02 1.41
CA LEU A 10 -10.63 -51.24 0.85
C LEU A 10 -11.26 -50.04 0.14
N LEU A 11 -11.15 -48.84 0.72
CA LEU A 11 -11.39 -47.60 0.01
C LEU A 11 -10.08 -47.19 -0.65
N ILE A 12 -9.89 -47.66 -1.88
CA ILE A 12 -8.89 -47.12 -2.80
C ILE A 12 -9.48 -45.80 -3.30
N PHE A 13 -9.07 -44.68 -2.69
CA PHE A 13 -9.31 -43.36 -3.28
C PHE A 13 -8.36 -43.20 -4.47
N ALA A 14 -8.85 -43.54 -5.65
CA ALA A 14 -8.38 -42.98 -6.90
C ALA A 14 -9.14 -41.66 -7.11
N CYS A 15 -8.56 -40.55 -6.65
CA CYS A 15 -8.80 -39.23 -7.24
C CYS A 15 -7.69 -39.08 -8.28
N SER A 16 -7.95 -39.41 -9.54
CA SER A 16 -8.51 -38.49 -10.54
C SER A 16 -7.69 -37.21 -10.57
N SER A 17 -6.79 -37.14 -11.55
CA SER A 17 -6.31 -35.88 -12.09
C SER A 17 -7.51 -34.97 -12.32
N ASP A 18 -7.49 -33.81 -11.68
CA ASP A 18 -7.95 -32.60 -12.33
C ASP A 18 -6.77 -31.63 -12.28
N ASP A 19 -6.37 -31.24 -13.49
CA ASP A 19 -5.38 -30.23 -13.81
C ASP A 19 -5.87 -28.86 -13.34
N ASP A 20 -5.87 -28.60 -12.04
CA ASP A 20 -5.90 -27.23 -11.56
C ASP A 20 -4.46 -26.73 -11.54
N ASN A 21 -3.95 -26.46 -12.75
CA ASN A 21 -2.95 -25.41 -12.90
C ASN A 21 -3.67 -24.09 -12.60
N SER A 22 -3.95 -23.85 -11.31
CA SER A 22 -4.08 -22.48 -10.82
C SER A 22 -2.72 -21.86 -11.14
N ASN A 23 -2.64 -21.25 -12.31
CA ASN A 23 -1.95 -19.98 -12.36
C ASN A 23 -2.64 -19.15 -11.26
N ASP A 24 -2.14 -19.23 -10.04
CA ASP A 24 -1.88 -18.02 -9.28
C ASP A 24 -1.04 -17.19 -10.25
N SER A 25 -1.73 -16.47 -11.12
CA SER A 25 -1.17 -15.28 -11.70
C SER A 25 -0.86 -14.46 -10.47
N ASP A 26 0.39 -14.52 -10.03
CA ASP A 26 0.97 -13.57 -9.11
C ASP A 26 0.43 -12.22 -9.56
N ASP A 27 -0.54 -11.71 -8.80
CA ASP A 27 -1.18 -10.42 -9.00
C ASP A 27 -0.20 -9.34 -8.55
N SER A 28 1.06 -9.52 -8.95
CA SER A 28 2.26 -8.74 -8.65
C SER A 28 2.13 -7.29 -9.08
N ASN A 29 1.13 -7.00 -9.92
CA ASN A 29 0.78 -5.65 -10.36
C ASN A 29 -0.56 -5.15 -9.80
N SER A 30 -1.28 -5.95 -9.01
CA SER A 30 -2.52 -5.50 -8.36
C SER A 30 -2.19 -4.59 -7.19
N ILE A 31 -2.79 -3.41 -7.15
CA ILE A 31 -2.61 -2.44 -6.06
C ILE A 31 -3.36 -2.80 -4.77
N GLU A 32 -4.26 -3.79 -4.84
CA GLU A 32 -5.09 -4.23 -3.73
C GLU A 32 -4.23 -4.79 -2.58
N GLY A 33 -4.56 -4.46 -1.33
CA GLY A 33 -3.89 -4.99 -0.15
C GLY A 33 -3.32 -3.94 0.81
N GLY A 34 -2.42 -4.40 1.69
CA GLY A 34 -1.74 -3.57 2.68
C GLY A 34 -0.38 -3.07 2.19
N TRP A 35 -0.04 -1.85 2.59
CA TRP A 35 1.17 -1.14 2.16
C TRP A 35 1.77 -0.38 3.35
N ASP A 36 2.97 -0.74 3.77
CA ASP A 36 3.70 -0.07 4.85
C ASP A 36 4.53 1.08 4.29
N PHE A 37 4.54 2.23 4.98
CA PHE A 37 5.32 3.39 4.60
C PHE A 37 6.83 3.10 4.73
N ILE A 38 7.63 3.63 3.78
CA ILE A 38 9.10 3.49 3.79
C ILE A 38 9.80 4.85 3.82
N SER A 39 9.34 5.79 2.98
CA SER A 39 10.01 7.07 2.80
C SER A 39 9.14 8.06 2.05
N SER A 40 9.41 9.34 2.26
CA SER A 40 8.88 10.46 1.47
C SER A 40 9.99 11.38 1.00
N THR A 41 9.67 12.26 0.07
CA THR A 41 10.44 13.47 -0.21
C THR A 41 9.57 14.70 0.07
N ASP A 42 10.22 15.79 0.48
CA ASP A 42 9.64 17.12 0.56
C ASP A 42 10.55 18.11 -0.18
N CYS A 43 9.95 18.95 -1.02
CA CYS A 43 10.68 19.86 -1.90
C CYS A 43 11.72 19.17 -2.80
N GLY A 44 11.45 17.92 -3.21
CA GLY A 44 12.31 17.10 -4.04
C GLY A 44 13.55 16.54 -3.33
N GLU A 45 13.64 16.71 -2.01
CA GLU A 45 14.71 16.17 -1.17
C GLU A 45 14.13 15.10 -0.25
N ASN A 46 14.92 14.10 0.13
CA ASN A 46 14.44 13.06 1.05
C ASN A 46 14.01 13.69 2.37
N ASP A 47 12.79 13.36 2.78
CA ASP A 47 12.25 13.74 4.07
C ASP A 47 12.81 12.78 5.15
N GLU A 48 13.15 13.32 6.31
CA GLU A 48 13.71 12.50 7.40
C GLU A 48 12.59 11.78 8.13
N SER A 49 12.30 10.53 7.72
CA SER A 49 11.37 9.66 8.44
C SER A 49 12.04 9.02 9.66
N ASP A 50 11.41 9.11 10.82
CA ASP A 50 11.81 8.42 12.02
C ASP A 50 11.11 7.06 12.19
N SER A 51 11.46 6.33 13.25
CA SER A 51 10.94 4.97 13.46
C SER A 51 9.43 4.90 13.66
N CYS A 52 8.79 5.99 14.09
CA CYS A 52 7.35 6.09 14.27
C CYS A 52 6.63 6.33 12.94
N ASP A 53 7.19 7.15 12.06
CA ASP A 53 6.64 7.33 10.71
C ASP A 53 6.54 6.00 9.98
N LEU A 54 7.53 5.12 10.17
CA LEU A 54 7.57 3.77 9.61
C LEU A 54 6.52 2.81 10.21
N GLU A 55 5.77 3.21 11.24
CA GLU A 55 4.57 2.49 11.69
C GLU A 55 3.32 2.88 10.87
N SER A 56 3.41 3.91 10.02
CA SER A 56 2.34 4.32 9.12
C SER A 56 2.13 3.32 7.98
N TYR A 57 0.87 3.12 7.61
CA TYR A 57 0.49 2.17 6.56
C TYR A 57 -0.82 2.58 5.89
N MET A 58 -1.12 1.96 4.75
CA MET A 58 -2.43 2.05 4.13
C MET A 58 -3.01 0.68 3.77
N THR A 59 -4.33 0.65 3.63
CA THR A 59 -5.06 -0.51 3.11
C THR A 59 -5.90 -0.07 1.92
N LEU A 60 -5.81 -0.80 0.82
CA LEU A 60 -6.48 -0.50 -0.45
C LEU A 60 -7.40 -1.66 -0.81
N THR A 61 -8.68 -1.35 -1.04
CA THR A 61 -9.70 -2.30 -1.47
C THR A 61 -10.68 -1.69 -2.48
N ASN A 62 -10.79 -2.31 -3.66
CA ASN A 62 -11.83 -2.01 -4.66
C ASN A 62 -11.96 -0.52 -5.01
N GLY A 63 -10.84 0.15 -5.28
CA GLY A 63 -10.81 1.59 -5.64
C GLY A 63 -10.93 2.56 -4.46
N THR A 64 -10.93 2.07 -3.22
CA THR A 64 -10.97 2.89 -1.99
C THR A 64 -9.92 2.41 -0.99
N GLY A 65 -9.65 3.20 0.05
CA GLY A 65 -8.72 2.80 1.08
C GLY A 65 -8.64 3.76 2.24
N GLN A 66 -7.79 3.43 3.21
CA GLN A 66 -7.48 4.29 4.35
C GLN A 66 -5.97 4.24 4.62
N ALA A 67 -5.35 5.41 4.81
CA ALA A 67 -4.00 5.55 5.35
C ALA A 67 -4.07 5.91 6.84
N TYR A 68 -3.26 5.25 7.64
CA TYR A 68 -3.10 5.46 9.08
C TYR A 68 -1.73 6.06 9.32
N ILE A 69 -1.70 7.22 9.98
CA ILE A 69 -0.46 7.97 10.22
C ILE A 69 -0.08 7.88 11.69
N TYR A 70 1.18 7.55 11.90
CA TYR A 70 1.85 7.50 13.18
C TYR A 70 2.98 8.53 13.18
N ASP A 71 3.11 9.24 14.29
CA ASP A 71 4.14 10.25 14.51
C ASP A 71 4.49 10.25 16.00
N ASN A 72 5.69 10.69 16.36
CA ASN A 72 6.13 10.85 17.73
C ASN A 72 6.10 12.32 18.20
N GLU A 73 5.85 13.28 17.33
CA GLU A 73 5.69 14.69 17.71
C GLU A 73 4.26 14.97 18.21
N ASP A 74 4.15 15.85 19.20
CA ASP A 74 2.86 16.34 19.68
C ASP A 74 2.44 17.65 18.98
N GLU A 75 1.28 18.20 19.33
CA GLU A 75 0.75 19.44 18.72
C GLU A 75 1.64 20.68 18.94
N ASN A 76 2.64 20.60 19.82
CA ASN A 76 3.62 21.66 20.10
C ASN A 76 4.99 21.39 19.43
N GLY A 77 5.15 20.26 18.75
CA GLY A 77 6.42 19.81 18.16
C GLY A 77 7.38 19.19 19.17
N ASP A 78 6.88 18.76 20.34
CA ASP A 78 7.71 18.05 21.32
C ASP A 78 7.73 16.54 21.01
N THR A 79 8.93 15.96 20.86
CA THR A 79 9.12 14.52 20.63
C THR A 79 8.71 13.69 21.86
N GLY A 80 7.84 12.71 21.65
CA GLY A 80 7.28 11.81 22.65
C GLY A 80 7.31 10.33 22.22
N PRO A 81 6.46 9.48 22.83
CA PRO A 81 6.28 8.12 22.35
C PRO A 81 5.49 8.10 21.03
N CYS A 82 5.75 7.08 20.20
CA CYS A 82 5.01 6.89 18.95
C CYS A 82 3.49 6.78 19.20
N GLN A 83 2.71 7.55 18.44
CA GLN A 83 1.27 7.64 18.59
C GLN A 83 0.55 7.71 17.24
N PHE A 84 -0.65 7.16 17.20
CA PHE A 84 -1.55 7.31 16.07
C PHE A 84 -2.09 8.74 16.03
N ILE A 85 -1.82 9.47 14.95
CA ILE A 85 -2.22 10.89 14.83
C ILE A 85 -3.40 11.12 13.87
N GLY A 86 -3.67 10.20 12.95
CA GLY A 86 -4.75 10.43 12.00
C GLY A 86 -5.03 9.33 10.99
N ILE A 87 -6.17 9.47 10.33
CA ILE A 87 -6.62 8.62 9.24
C ILE A 87 -7.02 9.46 8.04
N PHE A 88 -6.62 9.02 6.85
CA PHE A 88 -6.94 9.68 5.59
C PHE A 88 -7.70 8.71 4.69
N ASP A 89 -8.89 9.11 4.24
CA ASP A 89 -9.63 8.35 3.25
C ASP A 89 -8.96 8.49 1.88
N ILE A 90 -8.82 7.35 1.19
CA ILE A 90 -8.20 7.24 -0.13
C ILE A 90 -9.26 6.78 -1.13
N SER A 91 -9.23 7.37 -2.31
CA SER A 91 -9.83 6.77 -3.50
C SER A 91 -8.78 6.65 -4.59
N TYR A 92 -8.87 5.59 -5.40
CA TYR A 92 -7.97 5.39 -6.52
C TYR A 92 -8.66 4.76 -7.72
N SER A 93 -8.11 4.99 -8.90
CA SER A 93 -8.59 4.40 -10.15
C SER A 93 -7.43 4.04 -11.06
N VAL A 94 -7.65 3.06 -11.95
CA VAL A 94 -6.66 2.67 -12.96
C VAL A 94 -6.44 3.83 -13.93
N GLY A 95 -5.19 4.23 -14.11
CA GLY A 95 -4.74 5.27 -15.02
C GLY A 95 -4.49 4.74 -16.43
N SER A 96 -3.33 5.08 -16.99
CA SER A 96 -2.96 4.75 -18.38
C SER A 96 -2.61 3.27 -18.60
N SER A 97 -2.31 2.53 -17.54
CA SER A 97 -2.00 1.10 -17.56
C SER A 97 -2.46 0.45 -16.25
N ASN A 98 -2.41 -0.89 -16.16
CA ASN A 98 -2.72 -1.62 -14.93
C ASN A 98 -1.65 -1.49 -13.83
N GLN A 99 -0.56 -0.78 -14.08
CA GLN A 99 0.47 -0.46 -13.09
C GLN A 99 0.43 1.03 -12.69
N ASN A 100 -0.30 1.85 -13.45
CA ASN A 100 -0.43 3.28 -13.18
C ASN A 100 -1.82 3.56 -12.60
N TYR A 101 -1.86 4.34 -11.54
CA TYR A 101 -3.08 4.67 -10.82
C TYR A 101 -3.17 6.18 -10.60
N ILE A 102 -4.38 6.66 -10.38
CA ILE A 102 -4.66 8.04 -10.00
C ILE A 102 -5.29 8.00 -8.61
N PHE A 103 -4.63 8.62 -7.64
CA PHE A 103 -5.04 8.68 -6.24
C PHE A 103 -5.68 10.02 -5.92
N SER A 104 -6.63 10.03 -5.00
CA SER A 104 -7.09 11.23 -4.31
C SER A 104 -7.19 10.93 -2.83
N ILE A 105 -6.49 11.73 -2.02
CA ILE A 105 -6.41 11.60 -0.57
C ILE A 105 -7.25 12.72 0.04
N GLN A 106 -8.26 12.36 0.84
CA GLN A 106 -9.23 13.30 1.45
C GLN A 106 -9.88 14.30 0.47
N GLY A 107 -9.97 13.96 -0.82
CA GLY A 107 -10.51 14.86 -1.85
C GLY A 107 -9.58 16.01 -2.25
N GLY A 108 -8.28 15.91 -1.90
CA GLY A 108 -7.23 16.79 -2.39
C GLY A 108 -6.89 16.57 -3.87
N GLU A 109 -5.79 17.20 -4.30
CA GLU A 109 -5.31 17.07 -5.68
C GLU A 109 -4.97 15.62 -6.03
N ALA A 110 -5.08 15.32 -7.33
CA ALA A 110 -4.89 13.96 -7.79
C ALA A 110 -3.40 13.64 -7.91
N LEU A 111 -2.98 12.55 -7.28
CA LEU A 111 -1.60 12.04 -7.32
C LEU A 111 -1.48 10.96 -8.39
N SER A 112 -0.35 10.93 -9.09
CA SER A 112 0.01 9.78 -9.90
C SER A 112 0.53 8.68 -8.98
N ALA A 113 0.26 7.42 -9.28
CA ALA A 113 0.83 6.31 -8.54
C ALA A 113 1.28 5.17 -9.45
N VAL A 114 2.35 4.50 -9.09
CA VAL A 114 2.92 3.36 -9.83
C VAL A 114 3.13 2.18 -8.89
N VAL A 115 2.67 1.00 -9.30
CA VAL A 115 2.99 -0.28 -8.67
C VAL A 115 4.06 -0.98 -9.51
N ASP A 116 5.24 -1.21 -8.91
CA ASP A 116 6.33 -2.00 -9.49
C ASP A 116 6.68 -3.15 -8.52
N GLY A 117 6.07 -4.31 -8.77
CA GLY A 117 6.14 -5.48 -7.89
C GLY A 117 5.61 -5.19 -6.48
N ASN A 118 6.51 -5.15 -5.50
CA ASN A 118 6.19 -4.93 -4.09
C ASN A 118 6.25 -3.47 -3.66
N THR A 119 6.55 -2.54 -4.57
CA THR A 119 6.67 -1.12 -4.26
C THR A 119 5.53 -0.33 -4.88
N LEU A 120 4.91 0.55 -4.09
CA LEU A 120 3.94 1.53 -4.51
C LEU A 120 4.56 2.91 -4.32
N THR A 121 4.64 3.69 -5.39
CA THR A 121 5.15 5.07 -5.35
C THR A 121 4.02 6.01 -5.75
N LEU A 122 3.66 6.93 -4.87
CA LEU A 122 2.79 8.07 -5.18
C LEU A 122 3.67 9.26 -5.54
N THR A 123 3.31 10.01 -6.57
CA THR A 123 4.07 11.16 -7.06
C THR A 123 3.17 12.36 -7.21
N GLU A 124 3.59 13.47 -6.62
CA GLU A 124 3.07 14.81 -6.87
C GLU A 124 4.09 15.64 -7.63
N THR A 125 3.66 16.43 -8.61
CA THR A 125 4.55 17.38 -9.30
C THR A 125 3.92 18.75 -9.33
N TYR A 126 4.67 19.77 -8.92
CA TYR A 126 4.19 21.14 -8.84
C TYR A 126 5.28 22.15 -9.24
N ASP A 127 4.85 23.34 -9.66
CA ASP A 127 5.78 24.42 -9.99
C ASP A 127 6.39 24.99 -8.70
N ALA A 128 7.71 25.02 -8.62
CA ALA A 128 8.46 25.52 -7.46
C ALA A 128 8.08 26.97 -7.10
N SER A 129 7.70 27.77 -8.10
CA SER A 129 7.25 29.16 -7.90
C SER A 129 5.91 29.29 -7.15
N THR A 130 5.20 28.18 -6.94
CA THR A 130 3.90 28.14 -6.24
C THR A 130 3.96 27.46 -4.87
N SER A 131 5.12 26.94 -4.47
CA SER A 131 5.32 26.31 -3.17
C SER A 131 6.16 27.19 -2.23
N ASP A 132 6.23 26.77 -0.96
CA ASP A 132 7.10 27.38 0.05
C ASP A 132 8.52 26.77 0.03
N CYS A 133 8.84 25.97 -0.99
CA CYS A 133 10.13 25.31 -1.12
C CYS A 133 11.28 26.31 -1.37
N PRO A 134 12.52 26.01 -0.93
CA PRO A 134 13.67 26.88 -1.18
C PRO A 134 13.95 27.12 -2.67
N GLN A 135 13.65 26.13 -3.52
CA GLN A 135 13.70 26.27 -4.96
C GLN A 135 12.53 27.15 -5.41
N GLN A 136 12.82 28.22 -6.15
CA GLN A 136 11.81 29.23 -6.55
C GLN A 136 11.48 29.18 -8.05
N GLU A 137 12.15 28.30 -8.81
CA GLU A 137 11.94 28.10 -10.25
C GLU A 137 12.07 26.61 -10.60
N GLY A 138 11.38 26.17 -11.65
CA GLY A 138 11.37 24.78 -12.11
C GLY A 138 10.16 23.98 -11.61
N VAL A 139 10.21 22.67 -11.85
CA VAL A 139 9.21 21.70 -11.40
C VAL A 139 9.83 20.85 -10.31
N ILE A 140 9.15 20.74 -9.18
CA ILE A 140 9.50 19.83 -8.08
C ILE A 140 8.64 18.57 -8.23
N SER A 141 9.22 17.43 -7.87
CA SER A 141 8.54 16.15 -7.82
C SER A 141 8.73 15.58 -6.43
N ASP A 142 7.63 15.34 -5.72
CA ASP A 142 7.66 14.67 -4.43
C ASP A 142 7.09 13.25 -4.54
N GLU A 143 7.70 12.33 -3.82
CA GLU A 143 7.35 10.92 -3.82
C GLU A 143 7.01 10.43 -2.42
N VAL A 144 6.00 9.58 -2.30
CA VAL A 144 5.68 8.82 -1.09
C VAL A 144 5.72 7.34 -1.44
N VAL A 145 6.61 6.59 -0.78
CA VAL A 145 6.96 5.22 -1.15
C VAL A 145 6.51 4.25 -0.08
N PHE A 146 5.85 3.18 -0.53
CA PHE A 146 5.34 2.11 0.31
C PHE A 146 5.81 0.75 -0.16
N ILE A 147 5.92 -0.20 0.78
CA ILE A 147 6.19 -1.62 0.50
C ILE A 147 4.95 -2.45 0.82
N ARG A 148 4.67 -3.45 -0.02
CA ARG A 148 3.58 -4.39 0.21
C ARG A 148 3.79 -5.22 1.47
N VAL A 149 2.75 -5.35 2.28
CA VAL A 149 2.71 -6.28 3.42
C VAL A 149 2.64 -7.71 2.89
N LEU A 150 3.59 -8.56 3.31
CA LEU A 150 3.71 -9.98 2.91
C LEU A 150 2.95 -10.93 3.84
#